data_AF-A0A1Q8ZJT1-F1
#
_entry.id   AF-A0A1Q8ZJT1-F1
#
_cell.length_a   1.000
_cell.length_b   1.000
_cell.length_c   1.000
_cell.angle_alpha   90.00
_cell.angle_beta   90.00
_cell.angle_gamma   90.00
#
_symmetry.space_group_name_H-M   'P 1'
#
loop_
_entity.id
_entity.type
_entity.pdbx_description
1 polymer ?
#
loop_
_entity_poly.entity_id
_entity_poly.type
_entity_poly.pdbx_seq_one_letter_code
_entity_poly.pdbx_strand_id
1 'polypeptide(L)'
;MEKRISRHPERFGKGAIEGLAGPESANNAAAQASFIPLLCLGIPPNVVIGVIMGGLLMHGVVPGPRLIADHPHLFWGVVASMLIGNAMLIVLNVPLIRIFVLLLRVPPRIMAPSILVFCIIGAFSIHNSVFDVGVVVSCGIIAYGLRRSGFDLAPLLLAFLLGSLLEQNLRQGLIMGYGSLSVFVSSPISLTFLSIAGATLLL
;
A
#
# COMPACT_ATOMS: atom_id res chain seq x y z
N MET A 1 -20.22 -11.02 7.08
CA MET A 1 -21.53 -11.11 6.41
C MET A 1 -21.92 -12.55 6.10
N GLU A 2 -21.02 -13.40 5.62
CA GLU A 2 -21.29 -14.78 5.20
C GLU A 2 -21.96 -15.67 6.26
N LYS A 3 -21.51 -15.61 7.53
CA LYS A 3 -22.14 -16.36 8.62
C LYS A 3 -23.62 -16.00 8.84
N ARG A 4 -24.04 -14.78 8.49
CA ARG A 4 -25.44 -14.34 8.63
C ARG A 4 -26.32 -14.76 7.45
N ILE A 5 -25.72 -15.06 6.29
CA ILE A 5 -26.44 -15.39 5.04
C ILE A 5 -26.41 -16.90 4.76
N SER A 6 -25.43 -17.63 5.31
CA SER A 6 -25.28 -19.06 5.11
C SER A 6 -26.46 -19.85 5.65
N ARG A 7 -26.87 -20.87 4.91
CA ARG A 7 -27.86 -21.88 5.34
C ARG A 7 -27.33 -22.80 6.45
N HIS A 8 -26.00 -22.84 6.64
CA HIS A 8 -25.32 -23.68 7.63
C HIS A 8 -24.34 -22.85 8.51
N PRO A 9 -24.84 -21.87 9.29
CA PRO A 9 -24.01 -21.01 10.13
C PRO A 9 -23.21 -21.78 11.20
N GLU A 10 -23.63 -22.98 11.56
CA GLU A 10 -22.99 -23.89 12.52
C GLU A 10 -21.64 -24.46 12.06
N ARG A 11 -21.33 -24.40 10.75
CA ARG A 11 -20.06 -24.89 10.19
C ARG A 11 -18.92 -23.86 10.26
N PHE A 12 -19.24 -22.58 10.46
CA PHE A 12 -18.24 -21.51 10.57
C PHE A 12 -17.38 -21.71 11.83
N GLY A 13 -16.06 -21.68 11.68
CA GLY A 13 -15.09 -21.98 12.75
C GLY A 13 -14.74 -23.46 12.89
N LYS A 14 -15.41 -24.36 12.16
CA LYS A 14 -15.10 -25.81 12.09
C LYS A 14 -14.53 -26.23 10.73
N GLY A 15 -14.10 -25.26 9.91
CA GLY A 15 -13.55 -25.51 8.58
C GLY A 15 -14.55 -25.38 7.41
N ALA A 16 -15.61 -24.57 7.56
CA ALA A 16 -16.47 -24.22 6.42
C ALA A 16 -15.65 -23.55 5.30
N ILE A 17 -15.73 -24.10 4.08
CA ILE A 17 -15.02 -23.58 2.90
C ILE A 17 -15.49 -22.16 2.61
N GLU A 18 -16.79 -21.90 2.78
CA GLU A 18 -17.42 -20.61 2.53
C GLU A 18 -16.80 -19.52 3.40
N GLY A 19 -16.45 -19.85 4.66
CA GLY A 19 -15.82 -18.90 5.59
C GLY A 19 -14.36 -18.59 5.30
N LEU A 20 -13.75 -19.25 4.31
CA LEU A 20 -12.41 -18.96 3.81
C LEU A 20 -12.47 -18.41 2.39
N ALA A 21 -13.25 -19.05 1.51
CA ALA A 21 -13.28 -18.75 0.09
C ALA A 21 -13.74 -17.33 -0.22
N GLY A 22 -14.80 -16.83 0.42
CA GLY A 22 -15.30 -15.50 0.11
C GLY A 22 -14.45 -14.35 0.69
N PRO A 23 -13.96 -14.40 1.95
CA PRO A 23 -13.05 -13.39 2.47
C PRO A 23 -11.71 -13.38 1.71
N GLU A 24 -11.17 -14.54 1.35
CA GLU A 24 -9.94 -14.62 0.54
C GLU A 24 -10.16 -14.12 -0.88
N SER A 25 -11.29 -14.43 -1.51
CA SER A 25 -11.63 -13.90 -2.84
C SER A 25 -11.78 -12.37 -2.81
N ALA A 26 -12.45 -11.84 -1.78
CA ALA A 26 -12.61 -10.40 -1.59
C ALA A 26 -11.26 -9.70 -1.37
N ASN A 27 -10.40 -10.27 -0.52
CA ASN A 27 -9.07 -9.74 -0.26
C ASN A 27 -8.19 -9.77 -1.53
N ASN A 28 -8.20 -10.88 -2.28
CA ASN A 28 -7.41 -11.00 -3.50
C ASN A 28 -7.91 -10.05 -4.62
N ALA A 29 -9.22 -9.85 -4.73
CA ALA A 29 -9.80 -8.87 -5.64
C ALA A 29 -9.43 -7.43 -5.23
N ALA A 30 -9.52 -7.11 -3.94
CA ALA A 30 -9.15 -5.80 -3.40
C ALA A 30 -7.66 -5.49 -3.62
N ALA A 31 -6.78 -6.47 -3.45
CA ALA A 31 -5.34 -6.31 -3.67
C ALA A 31 -5.03 -5.91 -5.13
N GLN A 32 -5.65 -6.57 -6.12
CA GLN A 32 -5.47 -6.22 -7.53
C GLN A 32 -6.13 -4.88 -7.89
N ALA A 33 -7.35 -4.64 -7.40
CA ALA A 33 -8.06 -3.38 -7.64
C ALA A 33 -7.31 -2.17 -7.06
N SER A 34 -6.52 -2.37 -6.00
CA SER A 34 -5.71 -1.30 -5.38
C SER A 34 -4.62 -0.73 -6.29
N PHE A 35 -4.28 -1.42 -7.39
CA PHE A 35 -3.37 -0.89 -8.40
C PHE A 35 -4.04 0.11 -9.36
N ILE A 36 -5.36 0.07 -9.51
CA ILE A 36 -6.07 0.94 -10.46
C ILE A 36 -5.86 2.42 -10.10
N PRO A 37 -6.08 2.87 -8.85
CA PRO A 37 -5.83 4.26 -8.48
C PRO A 37 -4.35 4.64 -8.61
N LEU A 38 -3.44 3.72 -8.31
CA LEU A 38 -2.01 3.97 -8.47
C LEU A 38 -1.65 4.18 -9.94
N LEU A 39 -1.96 3.22 -10.82
CA LEU A 39 -1.52 3.25 -12.21
C LEU A 39 -2.24 4.33 -13.02
N CYS A 40 -3.52 4.59 -12.73
CA CYS A 40 -4.31 5.57 -13.47
C CYS A 40 -4.21 6.99 -12.92
N LEU A 41 -4.12 7.17 -11.60
CA LEU A 41 -4.13 8.50 -10.97
C LEU A 41 -2.80 8.87 -10.30
N GLY A 42 -1.89 7.91 -10.13
CA GLY A 42 -0.65 8.12 -9.38
C GLY A 42 -0.86 8.18 -7.87
N ILE A 43 -2.01 7.71 -7.36
CA ILE A 43 -2.37 7.84 -5.94
C ILE A 43 -2.48 6.44 -5.31
N PRO A 44 -1.62 6.09 -4.34
CA PRO A 44 -1.69 4.80 -3.67
C PRO A 44 -2.84 4.80 -2.65
N PRO A 45 -3.73 3.80 -2.66
CA PRO A 45 -4.87 3.73 -1.72
C PRO A 45 -4.49 3.15 -0.35
N ASN A 46 -3.31 2.53 -0.22
CA ASN A 46 -2.82 1.95 1.04
C ASN A 46 -1.28 1.92 1.05
N VAL A 47 -0.71 1.60 2.21
CA VAL A 47 0.74 1.60 2.45
C VAL A 47 1.49 0.64 1.53
N VAL A 48 0.94 -0.55 1.28
CA VAL A 48 1.60 -1.57 0.46
C VAL A 48 1.78 -1.07 -0.97
N ILE A 49 0.72 -0.49 -1.55
CA ILE A 49 0.78 0.13 -2.87
C ILE A 49 1.67 1.39 -2.86
N GLY A 50 1.73 2.11 -1.74
CA GLY A 50 2.67 3.23 -1.56
C GLY A 50 4.14 2.81 -1.65
N VAL A 51 4.50 1.66 -1.10
CA VAL A 51 5.86 1.08 -1.26
C VAL A 51 6.15 0.76 -2.72
N ILE A 52 5.17 0.18 -3.44
CA ILE A 52 5.30 -0.09 -4.88
C ILE A 52 5.48 1.21 -5.67
N MET A 53 4.72 2.26 -5.34
CA MET A 53 4.90 3.59 -5.93
C MET A 53 6.32 4.11 -5.70
N GLY A 54 6.84 4.01 -4.48
CA GLY A 54 8.23 4.37 -4.16
C GLY A 54 9.23 3.60 -5.02
N GLY A 55 9.02 2.30 -5.22
CA GLY A 55 9.81 1.46 -6.12
C GLY A 55 9.79 1.94 -7.58
N LEU A 56 8.61 2.25 -8.12
CA LEU A 56 8.45 2.78 -9.47
C LEU A 56 9.19 4.12 -9.64
N LEU A 57 9.04 5.02 -8.66
CA LEU A 57 9.72 6.32 -8.66
C LEU A 57 11.25 6.17 -8.60
N MET A 58 11.78 5.22 -7.81
CA MET A 58 13.21 4.92 -7.77
C MET A 58 13.74 4.43 -9.12
N HIS A 59 12.91 3.75 -9.92
CA HIS A 59 13.23 3.34 -11.29
C HIS A 59 12.90 4.40 -12.36
N GLY A 60 12.55 5.63 -11.96
CA GLY A 60 12.25 6.72 -12.86
C GLY A 60 10.88 6.61 -13.55
N VAL A 61 10.00 5.76 -13.05
CA VAL A 61 8.64 5.58 -13.58
C VAL A 61 7.66 6.33 -12.70
N VAL A 62 7.01 7.35 -13.27
CA VAL A 62 5.95 8.10 -12.58
C VAL A 62 4.60 7.49 -12.92
N PRO A 63 3.90 6.84 -11.97
CA PRO A 63 2.57 6.30 -12.20
C PRO A 63 1.53 7.42 -12.35
N GLY A 64 0.49 7.18 -13.15
CA GLY A 64 -0.55 8.16 -13.46
C GLY A 64 -1.08 8.03 -14.89
N PRO A 65 -1.93 8.96 -15.36
CA PRO A 65 -2.63 8.83 -16.64
C PRO A 65 -1.68 8.68 -17.83
N ARG A 66 -0.49 9.29 -17.72
CA ARG A 66 0.56 9.26 -18.73
C ARG A 66 1.31 7.94 -18.82
N LEU A 67 1.27 7.10 -17.79
CA LEU A 67 2.00 5.82 -17.74
C LEU A 67 1.66 4.92 -18.93
N ILE A 68 0.40 4.92 -19.36
CA ILE A 68 -0.06 4.10 -20.49
C ILE A 68 0.56 4.58 -21.81
N ALA A 69 0.77 5.89 -21.97
CA ALA A 69 1.35 6.48 -23.17
C ALA A 69 2.89 6.42 -23.14
N ASP A 70 3.50 6.78 -22.00
CA ASP A 70 4.95 6.88 -21.85
C ASP A 70 5.60 5.49 -21.64
N HIS A 71 4.91 4.55 -20.99
CA HIS A 71 5.40 3.20 -20.68
C HIS A 71 4.36 2.08 -20.95
N PRO A 72 3.87 1.92 -22.20
CA PRO A 72 2.81 0.95 -22.53
C PRO A 72 3.18 -0.49 -22.21
N HIS A 73 4.43 -0.88 -22.47
CA HIS A 73 4.93 -2.23 -22.18
C HIS A 73 4.94 -2.53 -20.68
N LEU A 74 5.26 -1.54 -19.84
CA LEU A 74 5.22 -1.71 -18.38
C LEU A 74 3.77 -1.85 -17.90
N PHE A 75 2.87 -0.98 -18.37
CA PHE A 75 1.47 -1.03 -17.99
C PHE A 75 0.83 -2.38 -18.33
N TRP A 76 0.92 -2.81 -19.59
CA TRP A 76 0.38 -4.10 -20.02
C TRP A 76 1.14 -5.29 -19.42
N GLY A 77 2.45 -5.13 -19.17
CA GLY A 77 3.26 -6.12 -18.45
C GLY A 77 2.74 -6.33 -17.02
N VAL A 78 2.44 -5.26 -16.29
CA VAL A 78 1.85 -5.33 -14.94
C VAL A 78 0.48 -6.00 -14.99
N VAL A 79 -0.40 -5.59 -15.91
CA VAL A 79 -1.74 -6.19 -16.07
C VAL A 79 -1.64 -7.69 -16.41
N ALA A 80 -0.80 -8.08 -17.36
CA ALA A 80 -0.57 -9.47 -17.71
C ALA A 80 0.06 -10.27 -16.55
N SER A 81 0.97 -9.65 -15.80
CA SER A 81 1.61 -10.26 -14.63
C SER A 81 0.62 -10.53 -13.50
N MET A 82 -0.47 -9.78 -13.38
CA MET A 82 -1.52 -10.08 -12.40
C MET A 82 -2.25 -11.38 -12.77
N LEU A 83 -2.53 -11.60 -14.06
CA LEU A 83 -3.17 -12.84 -14.51
C LEU A 83 -2.24 -14.04 -14.32
N ILE A 84 -1.01 -13.93 -14.82
CA ILE A 84 0.00 -14.99 -14.72
C ILE A 84 0.40 -15.22 -13.25
N GLY A 85 0.52 -14.15 -12.48
CA GLY A 85 0.84 -14.17 -11.06
C GLY A 85 -0.21 -14.91 -10.24
N ASN A 86 -1.51 -14.72 -10.53
CA ASN A 86 -2.56 -15.51 -9.87
C ASN A 86 -2.47 -17.01 -10.20
N ALA A 87 -2.17 -17.37 -11.46
CA ALA A 87 -1.93 -18.77 -11.81
C ALA A 87 -0.71 -19.34 -11.05
N MET A 88 0.38 -18.57 -10.96
CA MET A 88 1.56 -18.93 -10.18
C MET A 88 1.27 -19.02 -8.68
N LEU A 89 0.41 -18.15 -8.13
CA LEU A 89 -0.01 -18.22 -6.74
C LEU A 89 -0.70 -19.53 -6.41
N ILE A 90 -1.48 -20.12 -7.33
CA ILE A 90 -2.08 -21.44 -7.11
C ILE A 90 -0.97 -22.50 -7.01
N VAL A 91 -0.03 -22.48 -7.97
CA VAL A 91 1.08 -23.44 -8.02
C VAL A 91 1.99 -23.34 -6.79
N LEU A 92 2.22 -22.11 -6.28
CA LEU A 92 3.05 -21.86 -5.11
C LEU A 92 2.29 -22.09 -3.79
N ASN A 93 1.07 -21.57 -3.62
CA ASN A 93 0.38 -21.64 -2.34
C ASN A 93 -0.11 -23.05 -1.98
N VAL A 94 -0.56 -23.84 -2.96
CA VAL A 94 -1.07 -25.20 -2.70
C VAL A 94 -0.03 -26.09 -1.99
N PRO A 95 1.24 -26.19 -2.45
CA PRO A 95 2.27 -26.93 -1.72
C PRO A 95 2.75 -26.21 -0.45
N LEU A 96 2.85 -24.88 -0.47
CA LEU A 96 3.41 -24.11 0.64
C LEU A 96 2.45 -23.92 1.83
N ILE A 97 1.16 -24.23 1.67
CA ILE A 97 0.16 -24.02 2.74
C ILE A 97 0.54 -24.72 4.05
N ARG A 98 1.22 -25.87 3.99
CA ARG A 98 1.72 -26.58 5.18
C ARG A 98 2.75 -25.74 5.95
N ILE A 99 3.63 -25.02 5.24
CA ILE A 99 4.64 -24.14 5.83
C ILE A 99 3.97 -22.91 6.43
N PHE A 100 3.02 -22.30 5.71
CA PHE A 100 2.29 -21.13 6.22
C PHE A 100 1.49 -21.45 7.49
N VAL A 101 0.83 -22.60 7.54
CA VAL A 101 0.12 -23.06 8.75
C VAL A 101 1.09 -23.31 9.91
N LEU A 102 2.31 -23.79 9.64
CA LEU A 102 3.33 -23.95 10.67
C LEU A 102 3.82 -22.60 11.22
N LEU A 103 3.99 -21.62 10.34
CA LEU A 103 4.37 -20.24 10.72
C LEU A 103 3.35 -19.61 11.68
N LEU A 104 2.05 -19.87 11.49
CA LEU A 104 1.00 -19.39 12.40
C LEU A 104 1.11 -19.94 13.83
N ARG A 105 1.84 -21.05 14.04
CA ARG A 105 2.09 -21.62 15.37
C ARG A 105 3.29 -20.99 16.07
N VAL A 106 4.10 -20.19 15.37
CA VAL A 106 5.29 -19.55 15.96
C VAL A 106 4.83 -18.46 16.92
N PRO A 107 5.27 -18.49 18.20
CA PRO A 107 4.89 -17.47 19.16
C PRO A 107 5.29 -16.06 18.68
N PRO A 108 4.43 -15.04 18.84
CA PRO A 108 4.74 -13.67 18.45
C PRO A 108 6.02 -13.11 19.08
N ARG A 109 6.39 -13.61 20.27
CA ARG A 109 7.63 -13.26 20.98
C ARG A 109 8.89 -13.64 20.22
N ILE A 110 8.83 -14.66 19.36
CA ILE A 110 9.95 -15.11 18.53
C ILE A 110 9.84 -14.50 17.12
N MET A 111 8.63 -14.38 16.58
CA MET A 111 8.43 -13.77 15.26
C MET A 111 8.91 -12.33 15.20
N ALA A 112 8.56 -11.51 16.20
CA ALA A 112 8.90 -10.09 16.23
C ALA A 112 10.42 -9.80 16.15
N PRO A 113 11.29 -10.40 16.99
CA PRO A 113 12.73 -10.18 16.89
C PRO A 113 13.32 -10.74 15.60
N SER A 114 12.82 -11.86 15.08
CA SER A 114 13.29 -12.40 13.79
C SER A 114 13.00 -11.45 12.64
N ILE A 115 11.79 -10.87 12.59
CA ILE A 115 11.43 -9.86 11.58
C ILE A 115 12.36 -8.64 11.70
N LEU A 116 12.62 -8.18 12.93
CA LEU A 116 13.50 -7.04 13.17
C LEU A 116 14.93 -7.29 12.68
N VAL A 117 15.47 -8.50 12.90
CA VAL A 117 16.77 -8.90 12.37
C VAL A 117 16.77 -8.88 10.84
N PHE A 118 15.74 -9.43 10.19
CA PHE A 118 15.64 -9.38 8.72
C PHE A 118 15.52 -7.94 8.18
N CYS A 119 14.80 -7.06 8.87
CA CYS A 119 14.72 -5.65 8.48
C CYS A 119 16.07 -4.94 8.59
N ILE A 120 16.84 -5.21 9.65
CA ILE A 120 18.20 -4.66 9.82
C ILE A 120 19.12 -5.17 8.71
N ILE A 121 19.10 -6.47 8.42
CA ILE A 121 19.91 -7.06 7.35
C ILE A 121 19.51 -6.47 6.00
N GLY A 122 18.21 -6.32 5.73
CA GLY A 122 17.69 -5.73 4.50
C GLY A 122 18.16 -4.28 4.33
N ALA A 123 18.06 -3.46 5.37
CA ALA A 123 18.53 -2.08 5.35
C ALA A 123 20.04 -1.98 5.09
N PHE A 124 20.82 -2.82 5.76
CA PHE A 124 22.26 -2.88 5.58
C PHE A 124 22.63 -3.36 4.16
N SER A 125 21.88 -4.29 3.57
CA SER A 125 22.22 -4.91 2.29
C SER A 125 22.13 -3.98 1.08
N ILE A 126 21.43 -2.85 1.17
CA ILE A 126 21.25 -1.93 0.04
C ILE A 126 22.52 -1.11 -0.20
N HIS A 127 23.06 -0.48 0.85
CA HIS A 127 24.23 0.41 0.75
C HIS A 127 25.43 -0.02 1.60
N ASN A 128 25.38 -1.18 2.27
CA ASN A 128 26.41 -1.67 3.19
C ASN A 128 26.75 -0.63 4.29
N SER A 129 25.71 0.09 4.75
CA SER A 129 25.82 1.29 5.57
C SER A 129 25.24 1.05 6.96
N VAL A 130 26.07 1.27 7.99
CA VAL A 130 25.64 1.22 9.41
C VAL A 130 24.73 2.41 9.75
N PHE A 131 24.86 3.52 9.00
CA PHE A 131 23.97 4.67 9.15
C PHE A 131 22.53 4.31 8.80
N ASP A 132 22.31 3.57 7.71
CA ASP A 132 20.98 3.14 7.26
C ASP A 132 20.31 2.25 8.32
N VAL A 133 21.11 1.39 8.98
CA VAL A 133 20.66 0.61 10.14
C VAL A 133 20.25 1.52 11.30
N GLY A 134 21.05 2.54 11.61
CA GLY A 134 20.71 3.53 12.64
C GLY A 134 19.42 4.29 12.35
N VAL A 135 19.16 4.65 11.08
CA VAL A 135 17.91 5.26 10.63
C VAL A 135 16.73 4.31 10.84
N VAL A 136 16.86 3.04 10.45
CA VAL A 136 15.78 2.05 10.64
C VAL A 136 15.47 1.83 12.11
N VAL A 137 16.49 1.71 12.96
CA VAL A 137 16.30 1.53 14.41
C VAL A 137 15.64 2.76 15.03
N SER A 138 16.12 3.96 14.72
CA SER A 138 15.55 5.22 15.26
C SER A 138 14.10 5.44 14.80
N CYS A 139 13.81 5.26 13.51
CA CYS A 139 12.44 5.28 12.99
C CYS A 139 11.57 4.21 13.64
N GLY A 140 12.10 3.00 13.87
CA GLY A 140 11.39 1.93 14.57
C GLY A 140 11.01 2.30 16.00
N ILE A 141 11.92 2.95 16.74
CA ILE A 141 11.65 3.45 18.10
C ILE A 141 10.58 4.55 18.08
N ILE A 142 10.68 5.51 17.17
CA ILE A 142 9.68 6.59 17.00
C ILE A 142 8.32 5.98 16.68
N ALA A 143 8.26 5.06 15.71
CA ALA A 143 7.05 4.38 15.30
C ALA A 143 6.43 3.57 16.46
N TYR A 144 7.24 2.92 17.29
CA TYR A 144 6.76 2.26 18.51
C TYR A 144 6.14 3.24 19.51
N GLY A 145 6.76 4.41 19.71
CA GLY A 145 6.21 5.48 20.56
C GLY A 145 4.88 6.02 20.05
N LEU A 146 4.77 6.25 18.74
CA LEU A 146 3.53 6.69 18.09
C LEU A 146 2.43 5.65 18.22
N ARG A 147 2.75 4.36 17.98
CA ARG A 147 1.81 3.25 18.16
C ARG A 147 1.28 3.19 19.59
N ARG A 148 2.17 3.37 20.58
CA ARG A 148 1.81 3.36 22.00
C ARG A 148 0.93 4.55 22.39
N SER A 149 1.05 5.66 21.68
CA SER A 149 0.24 6.87 21.88
C SER A 149 -1.12 6.81 21.17
N GLY A 150 -1.46 5.69 20.52
CA GLY A 150 -2.75 5.48 19.86
C GLY A 150 -2.79 5.89 18.38
N PHE A 151 -1.65 6.29 17.80
CA PHE A 151 -1.59 6.58 16.36
C PHE A 151 -1.62 5.29 15.55
N ASP A 152 -2.39 5.30 14.47
CA ASP A 152 -2.33 4.27 13.44
C ASP A 152 -1.14 4.57 12.51
N LEU A 153 -0.21 3.61 12.41
CA LEU A 153 0.98 3.75 11.59
C LEU A 153 0.66 3.70 10.10
N ALA A 154 -0.43 3.04 9.70
CA ALA A 154 -0.75 2.88 8.29
C ALA A 154 -1.10 4.23 7.61
N PRO A 155 -2.00 5.06 8.15
CA PRO A 155 -2.24 6.42 7.65
C PRO A 155 -0.99 7.30 7.69
N LEU A 156 -0.14 7.16 8.72
CA LEU A 156 1.07 7.96 8.85
C LEU A 156 2.08 7.68 7.74
N LEU A 157 2.32 6.41 7.42
CA LEU A 157 3.19 6.01 6.31
C LEU A 157 2.63 6.49 4.97
N LEU A 158 1.31 6.41 4.79
CA LEU A 158 0.66 6.93 3.59
C LEU A 158 0.83 8.46 3.50
N ALA A 159 0.61 9.19 4.59
CA ALA A 159 0.78 10.63 4.65
C ALA A 159 2.24 11.06 4.38
N PHE A 160 3.22 10.31 4.88
CA PHE A 160 4.64 10.56 4.59
C PHE A 160 4.93 10.44 3.10
N LEU A 161 4.42 9.40 2.45
CA LEU A 161 4.63 9.15 1.03
C LEU A 161 3.91 10.20 0.16
N LEU A 162 2.63 10.46 0.45
CA LEU A 162 1.83 11.47 -0.24
C LEU A 162 2.31 12.90 0.03
N GLY A 163 2.90 13.17 1.19
CA GLY A 163 3.36 14.50 1.58
C GLY A 163 4.42 15.04 0.62
N SER A 164 5.40 14.22 0.24
CA SER A 164 6.41 14.62 -0.73
C SER A 164 5.83 14.92 -2.11
N LEU A 165 4.87 14.10 -2.56
CA LEU A 165 4.15 14.32 -3.82
C LEU A 165 3.29 15.58 -3.75
N LEU A 166 2.58 15.80 -2.64
CA LEU A 166 1.77 16.98 -2.41
C LEU A 166 2.63 18.23 -2.46
N GLU A 167 3.78 18.25 -1.79
CA GLU A 167 4.69 19.40 -1.79
C GLU A 167 5.22 19.70 -3.20
N GLN A 168 5.63 18.68 -3.94
CA GLN A 168 6.09 18.83 -5.33
C GLN A 168 4.99 19.41 -6.22
N ASN A 169 3.77 18.87 -6.16
CA ASN A 169 2.64 19.34 -6.96
C ASN A 169 2.16 20.73 -6.53
N LEU A 170 2.16 21.02 -5.23
CA LEU A 170 1.81 22.34 -4.69
C LEU A 170 2.81 23.39 -5.18
N ARG A 171 4.11 23.09 -5.08
CA ARG A 171 5.18 23.97 -5.57
C ARG A 171 5.05 24.21 -7.07
N GLN A 172 4.82 23.16 -7.84
CA GLN A 172 4.61 23.27 -9.28
C GLN A 172 3.38 24.13 -9.63
N GLY A 173 2.27 23.95 -8.92
CA GLY A 173 1.06 24.75 -9.08
C GLY A 173 1.29 26.23 -8.74
N LEU A 174 2.01 26.52 -7.66
CA LEU A 174 2.37 27.89 -7.28
C LEU A 174 3.30 28.54 -8.31
N ILE A 175 4.25 27.80 -8.89
CA ILE A 175 5.11 28.31 -9.97
C ILE A 175 4.27 28.68 -11.19
N MET A 176 3.35 27.80 -11.61
CA MET A 176 2.41 28.08 -12.69
C MET A 176 1.52 29.29 -12.39
N GLY A 177 1.19 29.49 -11.12
CA GLY A 177 0.41 30.61 -10.63
C GLY A 177 1.19 31.87 -10.26
N TYR A 178 2.47 31.96 -10.65
CA TYR A 178 3.34 33.10 -10.31
C TYR A 178 3.38 33.42 -8.81
N GLY A 179 3.33 32.40 -7.96
CA GLY A 179 3.32 32.52 -6.50
C GLY A 179 1.97 32.83 -5.88
N SER A 180 0.91 33.01 -6.67
CA SER A 180 -0.43 33.28 -6.15
C SER A 180 -1.16 32.00 -5.75
N LEU A 181 -1.64 31.96 -4.50
CA LEU A 181 -2.57 30.94 -3.99
C LEU A 181 -3.94 30.99 -4.70
N SER A 182 -4.27 32.08 -5.41
CA SER A 182 -5.54 32.21 -6.14
C SER A 182 -5.71 31.12 -7.20
N VAL A 183 -4.61 30.56 -7.73
CA VAL A 183 -4.64 29.54 -8.79
C VAL A 183 -5.38 28.27 -8.38
N PHE A 184 -5.39 27.93 -7.09
CA PHE A 184 -6.14 26.77 -6.59
C PHE A 184 -7.65 27.00 -6.54
N VAL A 185 -8.11 28.25 -6.57
CA VAL A 185 -9.52 28.65 -6.50
C VAL A 185 -10.04 29.12 -7.86
N SER A 186 -9.15 29.60 -8.73
CA SER A 186 -9.51 30.09 -10.07
C SER A 186 -9.92 28.98 -11.04
N SER A 187 -9.41 27.75 -10.86
CA SER A 187 -9.79 26.62 -11.71
C SER A 187 -11.06 25.95 -11.15
N PRO A 188 -12.15 25.82 -11.94
CA PRO A 188 -13.40 25.20 -11.48
C PRO A 188 -13.20 23.74 -11.06
N ILE A 189 -12.25 23.03 -11.67
CA ILE A 189 -11.91 21.65 -11.30
C ILE A 189 -11.23 21.62 -9.92
N SER A 190 -10.23 22.48 -9.71
CA SER A 190 -9.51 22.59 -8.44
C SER A 190 -10.45 22.99 -7.29
N LEU A 191 -11.33 23.96 -7.54
CA LEU A 191 -12.33 24.42 -6.59
C LEU A 191 -13.31 23.31 -6.23
N THR A 192 -13.74 22.49 -7.20
CA THR A 192 -14.62 21.34 -6.95
C THR A 192 -13.94 20.32 -6.04
N PHE A 193 -12.70 19.94 -6.32
CA PHE A 193 -11.95 19.00 -5.48
C PHE A 193 -11.69 19.57 -4.07
N LEU A 194 -11.33 20.85 -3.96
CA LEU A 194 -11.10 21.50 -2.68
C LEU A 194 -12.39 21.56 -1.84
N SER A 195 -13.53 21.83 -2.47
CA SER A 195 -14.83 21.86 -1.80
C SER A 195 -15.25 20.48 -1.30
N ILE A 196 -15.05 19.44 -2.11
CA ILE A 196 -15.30 18.04 -1.71
C ILE A 196 -14.40 17.67 -0.52
N ALA A 197 -13.10 17.98 -0.60
CA ALA A 197 -12.15 17.72 0.48
C ALA A 197 -12.56 18.42 1.79
N GLY A 198 -12.96 19.70 1.71
CA GLY A 198 -13.48 20.45 2.85
C GLY A 198 -14.74 19.82 3.44
N ALA A 199 -15.69 19.39 2.60
CA ALA A 199 -16.90 18.71 3.04
C ALA A 199 -16.59 17.36 3.72
N THR A 200 -15.64 16.58 3.22
CA THR A 200 -15.23 15.30 3.82
C THR A 200 -14.52 15.46 5.16
N LEU A 201 -13.84 16.58 5.40
CA LEU A 201 -13.18 16.88 6.69
C LEU A 201 -14.18 17.27 7.79
N LEU A 202 -15.35 17.77 7.39
CA LEU A 202 -16.43 18.16 8.30
C LEU A 202 -17.39 17.00 8.63
N LEU A 203 -17.36 15.93 7.83
CA LEU A 203 -18.11 14.68 8.03
C LEU A 203 -17.36 13.72 8.96
#